data_AF-A0A7V6NK74-F1
#
_entry.id   AF-A0A7V6NK74-F1
#
_cell.length_a   1.000
_cell.length_b   1.000
_cell.length_c   1.000
_cell.angle_alpha   90.00
_cell.angle_beta   90.00
_cell.angle_gamma   90.00
#
_symmetry.space_group_name_H-M   'P 1'
#
loop_
_entity.id
_entity.type
_entity.pdbx_description
1 polymer ?
#
loop_
_entity_poly.entity_id
_entity_poly.type
_entity_poly.pdbx_seq_one_letter_code
_entity_poly.pdbx_strand_id
1 'polypeptide(L)'
;LEILDGRRSLPCDLALALAQHEGKANFITSGYSVVGGRRVGPVRVIRRDNDWASVKPGEIVACSMTSPEVVTVVDRIVGLIIEQGGLVCHAAILAREFNIPCVVGCGSFLSEIQSGQMVTLDASTGILLSQSE
;
A
#
# COMPACT_ATOMS: atom_id res chain seq x y z
N LEU A 1 -27.88 -14.63 -27.40
CA LEU A 1 -28.10 -15.07 -26.00
C LEU A 1 -26.73 -15.11 -25.35
N GLU A 2 -26.36 -14.00 -24.71
CA GLU A 2 -25.07 -13.78 -24.05
C GLU A 2 -24.97 -14.63 -22.77
N ILE A 3 -23.87 -15.35 -22.60
CA ILE A 3 -23.37 -15.75 -21.28
C ILE A 3 -21.88 -15.43 -21.26
N LEU A 4 -21.55 -14.46 -20.41
CA LEU A 4 -20.25 -13.85 -20.20
C LEU A 4 -19.46 -14.70 -19.21
N ASP A 5 -18.39 -15.37 -19.64
CA ASP A 5 -17.40 -15.95 -18.72
C ASP A 5 -16.08 -15.18 -18.84
N GLY A 6 -16.06 -14.03 -18.16
CA GLY A 6 -14.97 -13.07 -18.09
C GLY A 6 -13.78 -13.59 -17.28
N ARG A 7 -13.10 -14.63 -17.79
CA ARG A 7 -11.71 -14.89 -17.41
C ARG A 7 -10.85 -13.78 -18.00
N ARG A 8 -10.76 -12.67 -17.27
CA ARG A 8 -9.72 -11.66 -17.46
C ARG A 8 -8.37 -12.36 -17.26
N SER A 9 -7.78 -12.78 -18.37
CA SER A 9 -6.35 -12.97 -18.48
C SER A 9 -5.70 -11.66 -18.05
N LEU A 10 -5.23 -11.61 -16.80
CA LEU A 10 -4.33 -10.55 -16.36
C LEU A 10 -3.18 -10.54 -17.39
N PRO A 11 -2.95 -9.42 -18.09
CA PRO A 11 -1.93 -9.39 -19.13
C PRO A 11 -0.57 -9.70 -18.50
N CYS A 12 0.15 -10.65 -19.10
CA CYS A 12 1.52 -11.02 -18.75
C CYS A 12 2.49 -9.81 -18.73
N ASP A 13 2.09 -8.66 -19.28
CA ASP A 13 2.79 -7.38 -19.22
C ASP A 13 3.04 -6.88 -17.78
N LEU A 14 2.16 -7.15 -16.81
CA LEU A 14 2.37 -6.70 -15.43
C LEU A 14 3.44 -7.52 -14.69
N ALA A 15 3.64 -8.79 -15.09
CA ALA A 15 4.69 -9.63 -14.54
C ALA A 15 6.08 -9.18 -15.02
N LEU A 16 6.19 -8.60 -16.22
CA LEU A 16 7.44 -8.06 -16.75
C LEU A 16 7.86 -6.72 -16.12
N ALA A 17 6.90 -5.88 -15.72
CA ALA A 17 7.20 -4.61 -15.05
C ALA A 17 7.88 -4.78 -13.68
N LEU A 18 7.77 -5.95 -13.06
CA LEU A 18 8.31 -6.23 -11.73
C LEU A 18 9.78 -6.70 -11.72
N ALA A 19 10.39 -6.92 -12.89
CA ALA A 19 11.75 -7.45 -13.00
C ALA A 19 12.84 -6.38 -13.20
N GLN A 20 12.51 -5.08 -13.29
CA GLN A 20 13.46 -4.04 -13.74
C GLN A 20 14.01 -3.08 -12.66
N HIS A 21 13.81 -3.32 -11.36
CA HIS A 21 14.43 -2.49 -10.32
C HIS A 21 15.16 -3.32 -9.25
N GLU A 22 16.23 -4.03 -9.67
CA GLU A 22 17.20 -4.69 -8.77
C GLU A 22 18.39 -3.79 -8.38
N GLY A 23 18.30 -2.46 -8.51
CA GLY A 23 19.38 -1.56 -8.13
C GLY A 23 18.94 -0.48 -7.15
N LYS A 24 19.24 -0.65 -5.86
CA LYS A 24 19.08 0.32 -4.74
C LYS A 24 17.65 0.54 -4.17
N ALA A 25 16.92 -0.53 -3.91
CA ALA A 25 15.78 -0.43 -3.00
C ALA A 25 16.29 -0.48 -1.54
N ASN A 26 16.15 0.60 -0.78
CA ASN A 26 16.56 0.65 0.62
C ASN A 26 15.43 0.10 1.50
N PHE A 27 15.77 -0.81 2.42
CA PHE A 27 14.83 -1.29 3.42
C PHE A 27 14.44 -0.17 4.37
N ILE A 28 13.13 0.09 4.52
CA ILE A 28 12.61 1.06 5.49
C ILE A 28 12.11 0.31 6.72
N THR A 29 11.14 -0.56 6.53
CA THR A 29 10.49 -1.26 7.63
C THR A 29 9.83 -2.57 7.17
N SER A 30 9.48 -3.40 8.14
CA SER A 30 8.70 -4.61 7.97
C SER A 30 7.59 -4.70 9.02
N GLY A 31 6.47 -5.34 8.67
CA GLY A 31 5.35 -5.56 9.56
C GLY A 31 4.53 -6.79 9.18
N TYR A 32 3.32 -6.85 9.72
CA TYR A 32 2.39 -7.95 9.49
C TYR A 32 1.59 -7.74 8.21
N SER A 33 1.69 -8.70 7.29
CA SER A 33 0.84 -8.75 6.11
C SER A 33 -0.60 -9.07 6.48
N VAL A 34 -1.54 -8.26 5.98
CA VAL A 34 -2.99 -8.53 6.07
C VAL A 34 -3.51 -9.08 4.75
N VAL A 35 -3.16 -8.41 3.65
CA VAL A 35 -3.53 -8.76 2.28
C VAL A 35 -2.25 -8.71 1.45
N GLY A 36 -1.92 -9.84 0.83
CA GLY A 36 -0.72 -9.97 0.01
C GLY A 36 -0.78 -9.18 -1.29
N GLY A 37 0.38 -9.01 -1.92
CA GLY A 37 0.51 -8.29 -3.18
C GLY A 37 1.62 -7.25 -3.15
N ARG A 38 2.15 -6.95 -4.33
CA ARG A 38 3.21 -5.96 -4.51
C ARG A 38 2.70 -4.78 -5.29
N ARG A 39 2.98 -3.57 -4.80
CA ARG A 39 2.62 -2.31 -5.45
C ARG A 39 3.76 -1.31 -5.34
N VAL A 40 3.92 -0.53 -6.39
CA VAL A 40 4.90 0.54 -6.47
C VAL A 40 4.14 1.83 -6.70
N GLY A 41 4.49 2.87 -5.96
CA GLY A 41 3.85 4.16 -6.10
C GLY A 41 4.43 5.20 -5.14
N PRO A 42 4.06 6.47 -5.34
CA PRO A 42 4.40 7.52 -4.39
C PRO A 42 3.69 7.26 -3.05
N VAL A 43 4.43 7.40 -1.96
CA VAL A 43 3.89 7.29 -0.61
C VAL A 43 3.22 8.59 -0.19
N ARG A 44 2.08 8.51 0.47
CA ARG A 44 1.40 9.64 1.09
C ARG A 44 1.38 9.43 2.60
N VAL A 45 2.20 10.21 3.30
CA VAL A 45 2.26 10.22 4.77
C VAL A 45 1.09 11.05 5.29
N ILE A 46 0.23 10.42 6.08
CA ILE A 46 -0.90 11.05 6.75
C ILE A 46 -0.54 11.29 8.21
N ARG A 47 -0.46 12.57 8.60
CA ARG A 47 -0.19 12.98 9.99
C ARG A 47 -1.38 13.68 10.63
N ARG A 48 -2.25 14.30 9.82
CA ARG A 48 -3.45 15.02 10.27
C ARG A 48 -4.65 14.64 9.40
N ASP A 49 -5.86 14.82 9.92
CA ASP A 49 -7.11 14.54 9.17
C ASP A 49 -7.21 15.32 7.85
N ASN A 50 -6.63 16.53 7.79
CA ASN A 50 -6.63 17.31 6.55
C ASN A 50 -5.75 16.71 5.42
N ASP A 51 -4.83 15.79 5.74
CA ASP A 51 -3.94 15.18 4.74
C ASP A 51 -4.69 14.17 3.86
N TRP A 52 -5.80 13.59 4.34
CA TRP A 52 -6.60 12.61 3.57
C TRP A 52 -7.22 13.21 2.31
N ALA A 53 -7.58 14.50 2.35
CA ALA A 53 -8.10 15.22 1.19
C ALA A 53 -7.06 15.36 0.07
N SER A 54 -5.77 15.29 0.41
CA SER A 54 -4.67 15.43 -0.54
C SER A 54 -4.21 14.10 -1.16
N VAL A 55 -4.82 12.97 -0.76
CA VAL A 55 -4.51 11.65 -1.30
C VAL A 55 -4.91 11.59 -2.77
N LYS A 56 -3.96 11.23 -3.62
CA LYS A 56 -4.19 11.08 -5.07
C LYS A 56 -4.43 9.61 -5.43
N PRO A 57 -5.09 9.36 -6.57
CA PRO A 57 -5.20 8.01 -7.11
C PRO A 57 -3.83 7.40 -7.40
N GLY A 58 -3.64 6.13 -7.07
CA GLY A 58 -2.37 5.43 -7.31
C GLY A 58 -1.30 5.62 -6.23
N GLU A 59 -1.59 6.35 -5.15
CA GLU A 59 -0.65 6.51 -4.03
C GLU A 59 -0.74 5.35 -3.03
N ILE A 60 0.35 5.12 -2.30
CA ILE A 60 0.41 4.21 -1.15
C ILE A 60 0.25 5.06 0.11
N VAL A 61 -0.79 4.81 0.89
CA VAL A 61 -1.04 5.60 2.11
C VAL A 61 -0.26 5.01 3.27
N ALA A 62 0.44 5.89 4.00
CA ALA A 62 1.16 5.57 5.22
C ALA A 62 0.58 6.39 6.38
N CYS A 63 0.13 5.73 7.45
CA CYS A 63 -0.45 6.41 8.61
C CYS A 63 -0.02 5.77 9.94
N SER A 64 -0.04 6.55 11.03
CA SER A 64 0.41 6.04 12.34
C SER A 64 -0.62 5.08 12.93
N MET A 65 -1.88 5.49 12.86
CA MET A 65 -3.01 4.79 13.45
C MET A 65 -4.13 4.68 12.42
N THR A 66 -5.04 3.74 12.67
CA THR A 66 -6.23 3.59 11.82
C THR A 66 -7.18 4.77 12.02
N SER A 67 -7.52 5.46 10.93
CA SER A 67 -8.57 6.48 10.90
C SER A 67 -9.77 6.00 10.08
N PRO A 68 -11.01 6.39 10.44
CA PRO A 68 -12.21 6.12 9.64
C PRO A 68 -12.14 6.71 8.22
N GLU A 69 -11.37 7.78 8.04
CA GLU A 69 -11.21 8.49 6.78
C GLU A 69 -10.57 7.65 5.68
N VAL A 70 -9.88 6.55 6.03
CA VAL A 70 -9.38 5.54 5.08
C VAL A 70 -10.49 5.12 4.11
N VAL A 71 -11.72 4.92 4.59
CA VAL A 71 -12.86 4.49 3.77
C VAL A 71 -13.13 5.44 2.60
N THR A 72 -12.84 6.73 2.75
CA THR A 72 -13.09 7.73 1.71
C THR A 72 -12.02 7.75 0.62
N VAL A 73 -10.82 7.25 0.91
CA VAL A 73 -9.69 7.21 -0.01
C VAL A 73 -9.34 5.80 -0.48
N VAL A 74 -9.90 4.77 0.15
CA VAL A 74 -9.55 3.36 -0.10
C VAL A 74 -9.71 2.97 -1.57
N ASP A 75 -10.73 3.49 -2.25
CA ASP A 75 -10.97 3.26 -3.69
C ASP A 75 -9.89 3.87 -4.60
N ARG A 76 -9.20 4.91 -4.13
CA ARG A 76 -8.18 5.65 -4.89
C ARG A 76 -6.77 5.10 -4.69
N ILE A 77 -6.51 4.47 -3.55
CA ILE A 77 -5.15 4.05 -3.16
C ILE A 77 -4.83 2.67 -3.71
N VAL A 78 -3.55 2.40 -3.90
CA VAL A 78 -3.08 1.08 -4.36
C VAL A 78 -2.47 0.25 -3.24
N GLY A 79 -2.20 0.85 -2.08
CA GLY A 79 -1.60 0.17 -0.94
C GLY A 79 -1.80 0.94 0.36
N LEU A 80 -1.76 0.21 1.47
CA LEU A 80 -1.90 0.76 2.82
C LEU A 80 -0.80 0.24 3.73
N ILE A 81 -0.14 1.13 4.47
CA ILE A 81 0.83 0.76 5.49
C ILE A 81 0.61 1.53 6.79
N ILE A 82 0.64 0.81 7.92
CA ILE A 82 0.29 1.38 9.23
C ILE A 82 1.36 1.07 10.26
N GLU A 83 1.79 2.08 11.02
CA GLU A 83 2.77 1.96 12.10
C GLU A 83 2.23 1.10 13.24
N GLN A 84 1.07 1.49 13.79
CA GLN A 84 0.42 0.82 14.91
C GLN A 84 -0.92 0.23 14.48
N GLY A 85 -1.00 -1.09 14.59
CA GLY A 85 -2.20 -1.85 14.27
C GLY A 85 -1.92 -3.34 14.36
N GLY A 86 -2.99 -4.12 14.48
CA GLY A 86 -2.93 -5.57 14.44
C GLY A 86 -3.69 -6.12 13.23
N LEU A 87 -3.59 -7.43 13.02
CA LEU A 87 -4.26 -8.16 11.92
C LEU A 87 -5.79 -8.06 11.93
N VAL A 88 -6.38 -7.57 13.02
CA VAL A 88 -7.83 -7.42 13.24
C VAL A 88 -8.26 -5.97 13.44
N CYS A 89 -7.38 -4.99 13.15
CA CYS A 89 -7.76 -3.59 13.24
C CYS A 89 -8.73 -3.19 12.11
N HIS A 90 -9.37 -2.03 12.26
CA HIS A 90 -10.33 -1.53 11.28
C HIS A 90 -9.72 -1.39 9.87
N ALA A 91 -8.46 -0.97 9.76
CA ALA A 91 -7.77 -0.89 8.47
C ALA A 91 -7.47 -2.27 7.86
N ALA A 92 -7.21 -3.29 8.69
CA ALA A 92 -7.01 -4.65 8.22
C ALA A 92 -8.29 -5.24 7.62
N ILE A 93 -9.44 -4.94 8.25
CA ILE A 93 -10.76 -5.34 7.74
C ILE A 93 -11.05 -4.64 6.40
N LEU A 94 -10.86 -3.32 6.33
CA LEU A 94 -11.06 -2.56 5.08
C LEU A 94 -10.13 -3.05 3.98
N ALA A 95 -8.85 -3.26 4.25
CA ALA A 95 -7.93 -3.77 3.25
C ALA A 95 -8.39 -5.10 2.64
N ARG A 96 -8.94 -6.00 3.46
CA ARG A 96 -9.51 -7.28 3.00
C ARG A 96 -10.76 -7.08 2.16
N GLU A 97 -11.64 -6.19 2.58
CA GLU A 97 -12.89 -5.88 1.86
C GLU A 97 -12.62 -5.30 0.46
N PHE A 98 -11.64 -4.39 0.37
CA PHE A 98 -11.26 -3.74 -0.89
C PHE A 98 -10.15 -4.47 -1.67
N ASN A 99 -9.65 -5.60 -1.16
CA ASN A 99 -8.55 -6.37 -1.75
C ASN A 99 -7.29 -5.53 -2.05
N ILE A 100 -6.92 -4.66 -1.11
CA ILE A 100 -5.78 -3.75 -1.25
C ILE A 100 -4.60 -4.29 -0.43
N PRO A 101 -3.39 -4.37 -1.02
CA PRO A 101 -2.17 -4.73 -0.30
C PRO A 101 -1.99 -3.90 0.96
N CYS A 102 -1.91 -4.57 2.11
CA CYS A 102 -1.90 -3.91 3.40
C CYS A 102 -0.92 -4.56 4.38
N VAL A 103 -0.11 -3.72 5.00
CA VAL A 103 0.85 -4.12 6.03
C VAL A 103 0.62 -3.26 7.28
N VAL A 104 0.56 -3.91 8.44
CA VAL A 104 0.27 -3.26 9.72
C VAL A 104 1.33 -3.59 10.75
N GLY A 105 1.53 -2.74 11.74
CA GLY A 105 2.47 -3.01 12.83
C GLY A 105 3.93 -2.85 12.40
N CYS A 106 4.23 -1.88 11.56
CA CYS A 106 5.58 -1.64 11.02
C CYS A 106 6.46 -0.77 11.95
N GLY A 107 6.06 -0.56 13.20
CA GLY A 107 6.76 0.35 14.11
C GLY A 107 6.74 1.80 13.62
N SER A 108 7.65 2.64 14.13
CA SER A 108 7.69 4.07 13.80
C SER A 108 8.53 4.33 12.54
N PHE A 109 7.92 4.39 11.35
CA PHE A 109 8.59 4.62 10.06
C PHE A 109 8.18 5.92 9.36
N LEU A 110 7.10 6.62 9.78
CA LEU A 110 6.62 7.85 9.13
C LEU A 110 7.60 9.04 9.25
N SER A 111 8.57 8.93 10.15
CA SER A 111 9.68 9.88 10.29
C SER A 111 10.77 9.65 9.25
N GLU A 112 10.88 8.43 8.72
CA GLU A 112 11.90 8.01 7.76
C GLU A 112 11.45 8.21 6.31
N ILE A 113 10.14 8.38 6.08
CA ILE A 113 9.55 8.58 4.76
C ILE A 113 8.97 9.98 4.59
N GLN A 114 9.02 10.48 3.36
CA GLN A 114 8.42 11.75 2.97
C GLN A 114 7.30 11.53 1.94
N SER A 115 6.21 12.31 2.07
CA SER A 115 5.12 12.28 1.09
C SER A 115 5.63 12.62 -0.31
N GLY A 116 5.23 11.82 -1.29
CA GLY A 116 5.68 11.92 -2.69
C GLY A 116 6.87 11.04 -3.03
N GLN A 117 7.54 10.45 -2.04
CA GLN A 117 8.67 9.53 -2.28
C GLN A 117 8.19 8.23 -2.92
N MET A 118 8.92 7.74 -3.92
CA MET A 118 8.61 6.45 -4.54
C MET A 118 8.97 5.31 -3.59
N VAL A 119 7.99 4.46 -3.29
CA VAL A 119 8.17 3.28 -2.45
C VAL A 119 7.61 2.05 -3.13
N THR A 120 8.15 0.90 -2.75
CA THR A 120 7.64 -0.42 -3.11
C THR A 120 7.09 -1.06 -1.84
N LEU A 121 5.78 -1.24 -1.82
CA LEU A 121 5.10 -2.01 -0.79
C LEU A 121 5.01 -3.46 -1.27
N ASP A 122 5.73 -4.35 -0.59
CA ASP A 122 5.56 -5.78 -0.74
C ASP A 122 4.78 -6.31 0.46
N ALA A 123 3.45 -6.35 0.30
CA ALA A 123 2.59 -6.90 1.33
C ALA A 123 2.61 -8.43 1.37
N SER A 124 3.21 -9.14 0.41
CA SER A 124 3.36 -10.59 0.51
C SER A 124 4.43 -10.97 1.53
N THR A 125 5.53 -10.22 1.56
CA THR A 125 6.61 -10.39 2.55
C THR A 125 6.44 -9.48 3.77
N GLY A 126 5.57 -8.47 3.68
CA GLY A 126 5.33 -7.50 4.74
C GLY A 126 6.42 -6.45 4.83
N ILE A 127 7.05 -6.07 3.71
CA ILE A 127 8.22 -5.19 3.66
C ILE A 127 7.90 -3.91 2.88
N LEU A 128 8.40 -2.77 3.37
CA LEU A 128 8.42 -1.50 2.66
C LEU A 128 9.84 -1.14 2.24
N LEU A 129 10.03 -0.86 0.96
CA LEU A 129 11.30 -0.44 0.39
C LEU A 129 11.18 0.96 -0.21
N SER A 130 12.16 1.83 0.03
CA SER A 130 12.28 3.11 -0.68
C SER A 130 13.07 2.93 -1.96
N GLN A 131 12.63 3.61 -3.02
CA GLN A 131 13.43 3.79 -4.22
C GLN A 131 14.19 5.10 -4.06
N SER A 132 15.50 5.01 -3.88
CA SER A 132 16.40 6.17 -3.92
C SER A 132 17.03 6.23 -5.30
N GLU A 133 16.92 7.37 -5.99
CA GLU A 133 17.69 7.64 -7.21
C GLU A 133 19.20 7.70 -6.95
#